data_AF-A0A8H8D3M8-F1
#
_entry.id   AF-A0A8H8D3M8-F1
#
_cell.length_a   1.000
_cell.length_b   1.000
_cell.length_c   1.000
_cell.angle_alpha   90.00
_cell.angle_beta   90.00
_cell.angle_gamma   90.00
#
_symmetry.space_group_name_H-M   'P 1'
#
loop_
_entity.id
_entity.type
_entity.pdbx_description
1 polymer ?
#
loop_
_entity_poly.entity_id
_entity_poly.type
_entity_poly.pdbx_seq_one_letter_code
_entity_poly.pdbx_strand_id
1 'polypeptide(L)'
;MREDINDSDIEIIYRQLANYLLQLFKLDFDQIGSLSWPGVKTQSATPACPLTFKAHSILQNGGVNIFGDRRQGFTTTAEYFQYVVEQDWEQLVQQPNSTVGLYDTKNKYAAFKVLKTLISDLVNTKYDRCKFKLICDDIGLANLVIGKQ
;
A
#
# COMPACT_ATOMS: atom_id res chain seq x y z
N MET A 1 -28.10 1.52 1.93
CA MET A 1 -27.75 2.96 1.95
C MET A 1 -28.65 3.62 2.97
N ARG A 2 -28.20 4.68 3.65
CA ARG A 2 -29.13 5.43 4.49
C ARG A 2 -30.19 6.06 3.58
N GLU A 3 -31.45 6.03 4.01
CA GLU A 3 -32.60 6.50 3.24
C GLU A 3 -32.68 8.04 3.14
N ASP A 4 -31.77 8.75 3.82
CA ASP A 4 -31.72 10.22 3.90
C ASP A 4 -30.81 10.88 2.86
N ILE A 5 -30.17 10.10 1.97
CA ILE A 5 -29.27 10.63 0.94
C ILE A 5 -29.98 10.62 -0.40
N ASN A 6 -30.06 11.77 -1.06
CA ASN A 6 -30.63 11.89 -2.39
C ASN A 6 -29.71 11.22 -3.43
N ASP A 7 -30.29 10.46 -4.36
CA ASP A 7 -29.56 9.83 -5.46
C ASP A 7 -28.73 10.84 -6.27
N SER A 8 -29.23 12.07 -6.42
CA SER A 8 -28.49 13.16 -7.08
C SER A 8 -27.18 13.50 -6.37
N ASP A 9 -27.14 13.45 -5.04
CA ASP A 9 -25.93 13.77 -4.26
C ASP A 9 -24.90 12.64 -4.42
N ILE A 10 -25.37 11.39 -4.43
CA ILE A 10 -24.54 10.21 -4.69
C ILE A 10 -23.89 10.30 -6.07
N GLU A 11 -24.67 10.67 -7.08
CA GLU A 11 -24.18 10.84 -8.45
C GLU A 11 -23.07 11.89 -8.54
N ILE A 12 -23.25 13.04 -7.88
CA ILE A 12 -22.25 14.12 -7.85
C ILE A 12 -20.95 13.63 -7.20
N ILE A 13 -21.05 13.00 -6.02
CA ILE A 13 -19.88 12.51 -5.28
C ILE A 13 -19.13 11.46 -6.10
N TYR A 14 -19.85 10.50 -6.69
CA TYR A 14 -19.25 9.45 -7.50
C TYR A 14 -18.53 10.03 -8.72
N ARG A 15 -19.18 10.96 -9.44
CA ARG A 15 -18.61 11.63 -10.61
C ARG A 15 -17.34 12.42 -10.27
N GLN A 16 -17.35 13.13 -9.14
CA GLN A 16 -16.17 13.85 -8.66
C GLN A 16 -15.02 12.89 -8.32
N LEU A 17 -15.29 11.83 -7.55
CA LEU A 17 -14.29 10.84 -7.17
C LEU A 17 -13.68 10.15 -8.40
N ALA A 18 -14.52 9.72 -9.34
CA ALA A 18 -14.09 9.15 -10.61
C ALA A 18 -13.19 10.11 -11.39
N ASN A 19 -13.55 11.39 -11.46
CA ASN A 19 -12.74 12.41 -12.12
C ASN A 19 -11.38 12.62 -11.43
N TYR A 20 -11.30 12.56 -10.09
CA TYR A 20 -10.02 12.64 -9.39
C TYR A 20 -9.16 11.41 -9.63
N LEU A 21 -9.73 10.20 -9.54
CA LEU A 21 -9.03 8.95 -9.83
C LEU A 21 -8.47 8.95 -11.26
N LEU A 22 -9.24 9.41 -12.25
CA LEU A 22 -8.78 9.55 -13.63
C LEU A 22 -7.64 10.55 -13.79
N GLN A 23 -7.66 11.66 -13.04
CA GLN A 23 -6.57 12.64 -13.05
C GLN A 23 -5.30 12.06 -12.41
N LEU A 24 -5.41 11.38 -11.26
CA LEU A 24 -4.28 10.74 -10.59
C LEU A 24 -3.69 9.61 -11.45
N PHE A 25 -4.51 8.84 -12.16
CA PHE A 25 -4.05 7.75 -13.01
C PHE A 25 -3.24 8.21 -14.24
N LYS A 26 -3.38 9.48 -14.64
CA LYS A 26 -2.54 10.07 -15.71
C LYS A 26 -1.11 10.33 -15.25
N LEU A 27 -0.85 10.31 -13.95
CA LEU A 27 0.50 10.48 -13.40
C LEU A 27 1.28 9.17 -13.54
N ASP A 28 2.53 9.30 -13.98
CA ASP A 28 3.46 8.20 -14.17
C ASP A 28 4.70 8.41 -13.30
N PHE A 29 5.17 7.35 -12.67
CA PHE A 29 6.35 7.33 -11.81
C PHE A 29 7.35 6.28 -12.31
N ASP A 30 8.64 6.57 -12.17
CA ASP A 30 9.72 5.65 -12.55
C ASP A 30 9.99 4.56 -11.50
N GLN A 31 9.54 4.78 -10.27
CA GLN A 31 9.79 3.90 -9.13
C GLN A 31 8.55 3.85 -8.22
N ILE A 32 8.39 2.74 -7.52
CA ILE A 32 7.39 2.58 -6.47
C ILE A 32 7.94 3.21 -5.19
N GLY A 33 7.24 4.19 -4.64
CA GLY A 33 7.69 4.89 -3.44
C GLY A 33 6.69 5.90 -2.91
N SER A 34 7.04 6.56 -1.81
CA SER A 34 6.26 7.65 -1.23
C SER A 34 6.54 8.98 -1.92
N LEU A 35 5.48 9.79 -2.05
CA LEU A 35 5.59 11.18 -2.49
C LEU A 35 6.36 12.01 -1.45
N SER A 36 7.25 12.88 -1.91
CA SER A 36 7.96 13.83 -1.06
C SER A 36 7.06 14.98 -0.65
N TRP A 37 7.14 15.41 0.61
CA TRP A 37 6.42 16.60 1.05
C TRP A 37 6.97 17.86 0.34
N PRO A 38 6.11 18.70 -0.29
CA PRO A 38 6.56 19.85 -1.08
C PRO A 38 7.44 20.85 -0.32
N GLY A 39 7.32 20.90 1.02
CA GLY A 39 8.08 21.80 1.88
C GLY A 39 9.44 21.29 2.37
N VAL A 40 9.80 20.02 2.10
CA VAL A 40 11.10 19.47 2.51
C VAL A 40 12.02 19.39 1.29
N LYS A 41 13.04 20.25 1.23
CA LYS A 41 14.18 20.08 0.32
C LYS A 41 15.00 18.86 0.76
N THR A 42 14.54 17.66 0.40
CA THR A 42 15.31 16.43 0.61
C THR A 42 16.42 16.35 -0.44
N GLN A 43 17.66 16.16 0.01
CA GLN A 43 18.86 16.02 -0.86
C GLN A 43 18.92 14.66 -1.59
N SER A 44 17.86 13.85 -1.52
CA SER A 44 17.79 12.51 -2.07
C SER A 44 16.64 12.43 -3.06
N ALA A 45 16.95 12.30 -4.35
CA ALA A 45 15.98 12.17 -5.43
C ALA A 45 15.27 10.81 -5.45
N THR A 46 15.71 9.84 -4.63
CA THR A 46 15.05 8.55 -4.49
C THR A 46 13.81 8.67 -3.62
N PRO A 47 12.63 8.23 -4.11
CA PRO A 47 11.43 8.12 -3.31
C PRO A 47 11.69 7.28 -2.05
N ALA A 48 11.17 7.71 -0.91
CA ALA A 48 11.21 6.90 0.30
C ALA A 48 10.36 5.63 0.13
N CYS A 49 10.64 4.59 0.90
CA CYS A 49 9.82 3.37 0.94
C CYS A 49 8.35 3.72 1.20
N PRO A 50 7.40 3.14 0.43
CA PRO A 50 5.98 3.44 0.53
C PRO A 50 5.42 3.12 1.93
N LEU A 51 4.58 4.03 2.43
CA LEU A 51 3.80 3.84 3.65
C LEU A 51 2.52 3.08 3.32
N THR A 52 2.51 1.76 3.55
CA THR A 52 1.31 0.94 3.35
C THR A 52 0.39 0.99 4.57
N PHE A 53 -0.93 0.87 4.35
CA PHE A 53 -1.89 0.80 5.46
C PHE A 53 -1.62 -0.43 6.34
N LYS A 54 -1.18 -1.54 5.74
CA LYS A 54 -0.76 -2.76 6.45
C LYS A 54 0.34 -2.46 7.46
N ALA A 55 1.43 -1.82 7.04
CA ALA A 55 2.55 -1.52 7.92
C ALA A 55 2.18 -0.53 9.04
N HIS A 56 1.30 0.44 8.74
CA HIS A 56 0.73 1.30 9.77
C HIS A 56 -0.08 0.53 10.81
N SER A 57 -0.98 -0.36 10.38
CA SER A 57 -1.83 -1.17 11.26
C SER A 57 -1.01 -2.13 12.12
N ILE A 58 0.03 -2.77 11.57
CA ILE A 58 0.93 -3.66 12.30
C ILE A 58 1.70 -2.90 13.38
N LEU A 59 2.20 -1.70 13.07
CA LEU A 59 2.85 -0.87 14.09
C LEU A 59 1.87 -0.41 15.16
N GLN A 60 0.71 0.11 14.77
CA GLN A 60 -0.26 0.70 15.70
C GLN A 60 -0.89 -0.36 16.63
N ASN A 61 -1.27 -1.51 16.09
CA ASN A 61 -2.02 -2.53 16.82
C ASN A 61 -1.11 -3.62 17.40
N GLY A 62 0.03 -3.88 16.74
CA GLY A 62 0.98 -4.93 17.10
C GLY A 62 2.26 -4.44 17.76
N GLY A 63 2.56 -3.14 17.69
CA GLY A 63 3.80 -2.56 18.22
C GLY A 63 5.06 -2.94 17.44
N VAL A 64 4.92 -3.58 16.27
CA VAL A 64 6.06 -4.04 15.45
C VAL A 64 6.33 -3.07 14.33
N ASN A 65 7.57 -2.58 14.25
CA ASN A 65 8.02 -1.73 13.16
C ASN A 65 8.60 -2.58 12.01
N ILE A 66 7.85 -2.65 10.91
CA ILE A 66 8.17 -3.42 9.69
C ILE A 66 8.44 -2.52 8.47
N PHE A 67 8.76 -1.23 8.69
CA PHE A 67 8.96 -0.28 7.59
C PHE A 67 10.26 -0.49 6.79
N GLY A 68 11.17 -1.35 7.27
CA GLY A 68 12.45 -1.60 6.63
C GLY A 68 13.31 -0.32 6.46
N ASP A 69 14.20 -0.32 5.46
CA ASP A 69 14.91 0.89 5.07
C ASP A 69 13.97 1.85 4.33
N ARG A 70 13.68 3.00 4.96
CA ARG A 70 12.80 4.01 4.38
C ARG A 70 13.48 4.93 3.36
N ARG A 71 14.77 4.77 3.10
CA ARG A 71 15.55 5.71 2.27
C ARG A 71 15.42 5.45 0.77
N GLN A 72 14.90 4.29 0.37
CA GLN A 72 14.83 3.87 -1.02
C GLN A 72 13.45 3.29 -1.36
N GLY A 73 13.01 3.54 -2.59
CA GLY A 73 11.85 2.92 -3.19
C GLY A 73 12.23 1.66 -3.95
N PHE A 74 11.30 1.15 -4.75
CA PHE A 74 11.49 -0.07 -5.55
C PHE A 74 11.48 0.26 -7.04
N THR A 75 12.35 -0.42 -7.78
CA THR A 75 12.46 -0.25 -9.23
C THR A 75 11.66 -1.28 -10.00
N THR A 76 11.28 -2.37 -9.33
CA THR A 76 10.49 -3.44 -9.92
C THR A 76 9.25 -3.78 -9.08
N THR A 77 8.21 -4.30 -9.74
CA THR A 77 7.02 -4.83 -9.07
C THR A 77 7.36 -6.03 -8.19
N ALA A 78 8.29 -6.89 -8.64
CA ALA A 78 8.77 -8.04 -7.85
C ALA A 78 9.45 -7.61 -6.54
N GLU A 79 10.33 -6.59 -6.58
CA GLU A 79 10.97 -6.03 -5.38
C GLU A 79 9.92 -5.50 -4.38
N TYR A 80 8.92 -4.77 -4.88
CA TYR A 80 7.85 -4.25 -4.03
C TYR A 80 7.04 -5.37 -3.37
N PHE A 81 6.64 -6.41 -4.12
CA PHE A 81 5.90 -7.52 -3.53
C PHE A 81 6.76 -8.36 -2.58
N GLN A 82 8.06 -8.50 -2.82
CA GLN A 82 8.97 -9.10 -1.85
C GLN A 82 8.96 -8.32 -0.53
N TYR A 83 9.05 -7.00 -0.59
CA TYR A 83 8.91 -6.14 0.58
C TYR A 83 7.57 -6.33 1.30
N VAL A 84 6.44 -6.36 0.58
CA VAL A 84 5.10 -6.54 1.17
C VAL A 84 4.95 -7.91 1.87
N VAL A 85 5.56 -8.97 1.34
CA VAL A 85 5.51 -10.30 1.95
C VAL A 85 6.52 -10.43 3.10
N GLU A 86 7.64 -9.71 3.06
CA GLU A 86 8.56 -9.62 4.20
C GLU A 86 7.88 -8.99 5.41
N GLN A 87 7.02 -7.98 5.20
CA GLN A 87 6.19 -7.41 6.28
C GLN A 87 5.30 -8.45 6.98
N ASP A 88 4.63 -9.32 6.21
CA ASP A 88 3.79 -10.40 6.76
C ASP A 88 4.62 -11.41 7.56
N TRP A 89 5.83 -11.70 7.06
CA TRP A 89 6.78 -12.58 7.73
C TRP A 89 7.30 -11.97 9.04
N GLU A 90 7.73 -10.71 9.02
CA GLU A 90 8.18 -9.99 10.21
C GLU A 90 7.07 -9.90 11.25
N GLN A 91 5.82 -9.64 10.84
CA GLN A 91 4.67 -9.68 11.74
C GLN A 91 4.52 -11.05 12.38
N LEU A 92 4.54 -12.13 11.60
CA LEU A 92 4.40 -13.49 12.12
C LEU A 92 5.47 -13.83 13.17
N VAL A 93 6.70 -13.36 12.95
CA VAL A 93 7.85 -13.64 13.83
C VAL A 93 7.84 -12.76 15.07
N GLN A 94 7.55 -11.46 14.93
CA GLN A 94 7.72 -10.46 15.98
C GLN A 94 6.44 -10.17 16.77
N GLN A 95 5.27 -10.52 16.23
CA GLN A 95 3.97 -10.29 16.85
C GLN A 95 3.28 -11.63 17.17
N PRO A 96 3.55 -12.27 18.33
CA PRO A 96 2.98 -13.59 18.66
C PRO A 96 1.45 -13.64 18.64
N ASN A 97 0.79 -12.55 19.01
CA ASN A 97 -0.67 -12.41 18.96
C ASN A 97 -1.23 -12.20 17.54
N SER A 98 -0.39 -12.19 16.50
CA SER A 98 -0.83 -12.22 15.10
C SER A 98 -1.36 -13.59 14.68
N THR A 99 -1.25 -14.60 15.54
CA THR A 99 -1.71 -15.97 15.26
C THR A 99 -2.63 -16.52 16.34
N VAL A 100 -3.47 -17.48 15.96
CA VAL A 100 -4.36 -18.20 16.89
C VAL A 100 -3.97 -19.67 16.92
N GLY A 101 -3.01 -19.99 17.79
CA GLY A 101 -2.56 -21.35 18.06
C GLY A 101 -1.62 -21.93 16.99
N LEU A 102 -1.23 -23.20 17.22
CA LEU A 102 -0.17 -23.86 16.44
C LEU A 102 -0.53 -24.06 14.97
N TYR A 103 -1.79 -24.39 14.68
CA TYR A 103 -2.24 -24.69 13.32
C TYR A 103 -2.22 -23.44 12.43
N ASP A 104 -2.76 -22.33 12.92
CA ASP A 104 -2.72 -21.04 12.22
C ASP A 104 -1.29 -20.57 11.98
N THR A 105 -0.43 -20.68 12.99
CA THR A 105 1.00 -20.35 12.88
C THR A 105 1.69 -21.15 11.78
N LYS A 106 1.50 -22.48 11.76
CA LYS A 106 2.10 -23.36 10.75
C LYS A 106 1.60 -23.04 9.34
N ASN A 107 0.31 -22.76 9.20
CA ASN A 107 -0.28 -22.43 7.90
C ASN A 107 0.24 -21.10 7.38
N LYS A 108 0.27 -20.05 8.21
CA LYS A 108 0.85 -18.75 7.84
C LYS A 108 2.32 -18.88 7.46
N TYR A 109 3.09 -19.60 8.26
CA TYR A 109 4.51 -19.86 7.97
C TYR A 109 4.71 -20.53 6.61
N ALA A 110 3.96 -21.60 6.33
CA ALA A 110 4.05 -22.33 5.07
C ALA A 110 3.62 -21.44 3.89
N ALA A 111 2.49 -20.73 4.03
CA ALA A 111 1.96 -19.84 3.01
C ALA A 111 2.96 -18.71 2.67
N PHE A 112 3.52 -18.04 3.68
CA PHE A 112 4.48 -16.95 3.44
C PHE A 112 5.78 -17.45 2.82
N LYS A 113 6.28 -18.63 3.21
CA LYS A 113 7.43 -19.25 2.56
C LYS A 113 7.18 -19.53 1.07
N VAL A 114 6.05 -20.17 0.76
CA VAL A 114 5.68 -20.47 -0.63
C VAL A 114 5.50 -19.18 -1.42
N LEU A 115 4.80 -18.20 -0.86
CA LEU A 115 4.57 -16.92 -1.53
C LEU A 115 5.89 -16.21 -1.83
N LYS A 116 6.81 -16.11 -0.86
CA LYS A 116 8.16 -15.53 -1.08
C LYS A 116 8.89 -16.16 -2.26
N THR A 117 8.77 -17.48 -2.43
CA THR A 117 9.42 -18.20 -3.55
C THR A 117 8.74 -18.00 -4.90
N LEU A 118 7.44 -17.70 -4.91
CA LEU A 118 6.63 -17.61 -6.14
C LEU A 118 6.43 -16.17 -6.65
N ILE A 119 6.82 -15.13 -5.89
CA ILE A 119 6.57 -13.73 -6.28
C ILE A 119 7.05 -13.43 -7.70
N SER A 120 8.27 -13.83 -8.06
CA SER A 120 8.81 -13.57 -9.39
C SER A 120 8.00 -14.24 -10.52
N ASP A 121 7.39 -15.39 -10.25
CA ASP A 121 6.55 -16.10 -11.22
C ASP A 121 5.13 -15.52 -11.30
N LEU A 122 4.66 -14.90 -10.21
CA LEU A 122 3.34 -14.27 -10.12
C LEU A 122 3.32 -12.84 -10.68
N VAL A 123 4.48 -12.21 -10.83
CA VAL A 123 4.59 -10.89 -11.42
C VAL A 123 4.57 -10.99 -12.95
N ASN A 124 3.64 -10.26 -13.57
CA ASN A 124 3.61 -10.13 -15.02
C ASN A 124 4.83 -9.33 -15.49
N THR A 125 5.71 -9.98 -16.25
CA THR A 125 6.97 -9.40 -16.74
C THR A 125 6.79 -8.11 -17.54
N LYS A 126 5.63 -7.92 -18.20
CA LYS A 126 5.29 -6.68 -18.90
C LYS A 126 5.16 -5.48 -17.95
N TYR A 127 4.73 -5.72 -16.72
CA TYR A 127 4.47 -4.70 -15.71
C TYR A 127 5.49 -4.70 -14.58
N ASP A 128 6.57 -5.49 -14.69
CA ASP A 128 7.60 -5.52 -13.66
C ASP A 128 8.43 -4.23 -13.63
N ARG A 129 8.72 -3.67 -14.81
CA ARG A 129 9.53 -2.44 -14.98
C ARG A 129 8.79 -1.36 -15.79
N CYS A 130 7.48 -1.24 -15.60
CA CYS A 130 6.68 -0.24 -16.29
C CYS A 130 6.68 1.11 -15.54
N LYS A 131 6.00 2.10 -16.11
CA LYS A 131 5.63 3.29 -15.34
C LYS A 131 4.62 2.90 -14.27
N PHE A 132 4.86 3.34 -13.04
CA PHE A 132 3.99 3.08 -11.89
C PHE A 132 2.97 4.19 -11.74
N LYS A 133 1.84 3.84 -11.09
CA LYS A 133 0.71 4.75 -10.86
C LYS A 133 0.60 5.09 -9.39
N LEU A 134 0.07 6.29 -9.10
CA LEU A 134 -0.23 6.66 -7.72
C LEU A 134 -1.42 5.84 -7.21
N ILE A 135 -1.24 5.22 -6.05
CA ILE A 135 -2.27 4.46 -5.35
C ILE A 135 -2.34 4.99 -3.91
N CYS A 136 -3.53 4.99 -3.34
CA CYS A 136 -3.75 5.15 -1.91
C CYS A 136 -4.50 3.91 -1.42
N ASP A 137 -3.88 3.16 -0.50
CA ASP A 137 -4.41 1.89 0.03
C ASP A 137 -5.75 2.06 0.77
N ASP A 138 -6.10 3.29 1.16
CA ASP A 138 -7.29 3.61 1.94
C ASP A 138 -8.09 4.79 1.35
N ILE A 139 -8.27 4.79 0.02
CA ILE A 139 -9.06 5.80 -0.71
C ILE A 139 -10.57 5.59 -0.54
N GLY A 140 -11.05 5.63 0.69
CA GLY A 140 -12.46 5.55 1.05
C GLY A 140 -13.10 6.91 1.31
N LEU A 141 -14.43 6.99 1.23
CA LEU A 141 -15.20 8.21 1.54
C LEU A 141 -14.87 8.81 2.91
N ALA A 142 -14.53 7.97 3.90
CA ALA A 142 -14.15 8.40 5.24
C ALA A 142 -12.82 9.18 5.28
N ASN A 143 -11.95 8.99 4.28
CA ASN A 143 -10.64 9.63 4.19
C ASN A 143 -10.59 10.77 3.16
N LEU A 144 -11.76 11.18 2.64
CA LEU A 144 -11.88 12.34 1.78
C LEU A 144 -12.16 13.59 2.63
N VAL A 145 -11.28 14.58 2.55
CA VAL A 145 -11.50 15.88 3.17
C VAL A 145 -12.21 16.78 2.18
N ILE A 146 -13.36 17.32 2.56
CA ILE A 146 -14.08 18.31 1.78
C ILE A 146 -13.43 19.67 2.03
N GLY A 147 -12.81 20.23 0.99
CA GLY A 147 -12.33 21.61 1.02
C GLY A 147 -13.50 22.57 1.17
N LYS A 148 -13.39 23.55 2.08
CA LYS A 148 -14.25 24.74 2.02
C LYS A 148 -13.82 25.55 0.80
N GLN A 149 -14.77 25.86 -0.09
CA GLN A 149 -14.59 26.93 -1.07
C GLN A 149 -14.53 28.28 -0.36
#